data_AF-A0A9P5SWU1-F1
#
_entry.id   AF-A0A9P5SWU1-F1
#
_cell.length_a   1.000
_cell.length_b   1.000
_cell.length_c   1.000
_cell.angle_alpha   90.00
_cell.angle_beta   90.00
_cell.angle_gamma   90.00
#
_symmetry.space_group_name_H-M   'P 1'
#
loop_
_entity.id
_entity.type
_entity.pdbx_description
1 polymer ?
#
loop_
_entity_poly.entity_id
_entity_poly.type
_entity_poly.pdbx_seq_one_letter_code
_entity_poly.pdbx_strand_id
1 'polypeptide(L)'
;ILEARENDLQNPQSDQILWCGDGKADFPAALRANIVMARRNTTLERLLRANSIPHQVFETFATVKDAVEAWVRDHTPEQPVEETLDENEDPSSDDVTDGTGTEEEYQEVDNDNGAIDAGPGSTSSSSSAFSSSSAPSFGNPSV
;
A
#
# COMPACT_ATOMS: atom_id res chain seq x y z
N ILE A 1 19.48 5.62 -12.49
CA ILE A 1 18.75 4.50 -11.84
C ILE A 1 19.69 3.93 -10.79
N LEU A 2 19.72 4.54 -9.61
CA LEU A 2 20.60 4.20 -8.50
C LEU A 2 19.71 4.20 -7.25
N GLU A 3 20.01 3.29 -6.31
CA GLU A 3 19.39 3.16 -4.97
C GLU A 3 18.21 2.18 -4.81
N ALA A 4 18.30 1.03 -5.48
CA ALA A 4 17.78 -0.23 -4.92
C ALA A 4 18.95 -1.14 -4.49
N ARG A 5 20.08 -0.54 -4.07
CA ARG A 5 21.22 -1.30 -3.53
C ARG A 5 20.83 -1.82 -2.16
N GLU A 6 20.80 -3.15 -2.07
CA GLU A 6 21.05 -3.89 -0.83
C GLU A 6 20.00 -3.69 0.27
N ASN A 7 18.73 -3.90 -0.08
CA ASN A 7 17.76 -4.29 0.93
C ASN A 7 18.12 -5.70 1.43
N ASP A 8 18.23 -5.81 2.75
CA ASP A 8 18.69 -6.91 3.58
C ASP A 8 17.87 -8.21 3.42
N LEU A 9 17.85 -8.79 2.21
CA LEU A 9 17.13 -10.02 1.86
C LEU A 9 17.60 -11.25 2.67
N GLN A 10 18.72 -11.15 3.39
CA GLN A 10 19.30 -12.24 4.17
C GLN A 10 18.91 -12.19 5.65
N ASN A 11 18.29 -11.10 6.10
CA ASN A 11 17.78 -10.98 7.46
C ASN A 11 16.32 -10.49 7.42
N PRO A 12 15.34 -11.37 7.17
CA PRO A 12 13.94 -10.98 7.22
C PRO A 12 13.56 -10.78 8.69
N GLN A 13 14.00 -9.66 9.29
CA GLN A 13 13.26 -9.05 10.38
C GLN A 13 11.84 -8.93 9.85
N SER A 14 10.94 -9.77 10.36
CA SER A 14 9.61 -10.01 9.80
C SER A 14 8.96 -8.71 9.34
N ASP A 15 8.92 -8.48 8.02
CA ASP A 15 8.31 -7.28 7.45
C ASP A 15 6.88 -7.21 7.97
N GLN A 16 6.61 -6.25 8.85
CA GLN A 16 5.27 -6.05 9.38
C GLN A 16 4.44 -5.39 8.28
N ILE A 17 3.50 -6.14 7.73
CA ILE A 17 2.67 -5.70 6.61
C ILE A 17 1.47 -4.95 7.17
N LEU A 18 1.36 -3.67 6.80
CA LEU A 18 0.15 -2.89 7.00
C LEU A 18 -0.65 -2.85 5.70
N TRP A 19 -1.93 -3.20 5.78
CA TRP A 19 -2.86 -3.15 4.66
C TRP A 19 -4.00 -2.16 4.92
N CYS A 20 -4.31 -1.32 3.94
CA CYS A 20 -5.38 -0.33 4.00
C CYS A 20 -6.27 -0.45 2.75
N GLY A 21 -7.57 -0.66 2.92
CA GLY A 21 -8.48 -0.86 1.79
C GLY A 21 -9.96 -0.69 2.13
N ASP A 22 -10.83 -0.94 1.15
CA ASP A 22 -12.28 -0.79 1.27
C ASP A 22 -13.10 -1.82 0.46
N GLY A 23 -12.47 -2.46 -0.53
CA GLY A 23 -13.10 -3.37 -1.46
C GLY A 23 -13.13 -4.81 -0.98
N LYS A 24 -14.04 -5.61 -1.56
CA LYS A 24 -14.02 -7.08 -1.40
C LYS A 24 -12.72 -7.69 -1.95
N ALA A 25 -12.16 -7.09 -3.01
CA ALA A 25 -10.93 -7.56 -3.64
C ALA A 25 -9.72 -7.49 -2.69
N ASP A 26 -9.78 -6.62 -1.69
CA ASP A 26 -8.72 -6.42 -0.69
C ASP A 26 -8.71 -7.52 0.38
N PHE A 27 -9.80 -8.28 0.52
CA PHE A 27 -9.96 -9.25 1.61
C PHE A 27 -8.84 -10.31 1.65
N PRO A 28 -8.41 -10.93 0.53
CA PRO A 28 -7.29 -11.88 0.55
C PRO A 28 -5.95 -11.25 0.96
N ALA A 29 -5.73 -9.97 0.64
CA ALA A 29 -4.53 -9.25 1.03
C ALA A 29 -4.55 -8.91 2.53
N ALA A 30 -5.70 -8.46 3.04
CA ALA A 30 -5.91 -8.18 4.46
C ALA A 30 -5.65 -9.42 5.35
N LEU A 31 -5.94 -10.63 4.87
CA LEU A 31 -5.65 -11.87 5.61
C LEU A 31 -4.16 -12.15 5.84
N ARG A 32 -3.29 -11.55 5.03
CA ARG A 32 -1.84 -11.74 5.11
C ARG A 32 -1.13 -10.60 5.84
N ALA A 33 -1.86 -9.54 6.17
CA ALA A 33 -1.32 -8.37 6.83
C ALA A 33 -1.28 -8.56 8.35
N ASN A 34 -0.27 -7.98 8.99
CA ASN A 34 -0.16 -7.89 10.44
C ASN A 34 -1.17 -6.87 10.99
N ILE A 35 -1.40 -5.80 10.23
CA ILE A 35 -2.25 -4.68 10.60
C ILE A 35 -3.20 -4.41 9.45
N VAL A 36 -4.50 -4.37 9.75
CA VAL A 36 -5.54 -4.12 8.76
C VAL A 36 -6.30 -2.85 9.12
N MET A 37 -6.37 -1.93 8.17
CA MET A 37 -7.22 -0.74 8.22
C MET A 37 -8.30 -0.84 7.16
N ALA A 38 -9.56 -0.77 7.57
CA ALA A 38 -10.70 -0.84 6.67
C ALA A 38 -11.50 0.46 6.70
N ARG A 39 -11.92 0.93 5.53
CA ARG A 39 -12.76 2.13 5.46
C ARG A 39 -14.13 1.86 6.10
N ARG A 40 -14.64 2.85 6.86
CA ARG A 40 -15.93 2.76 7.55
C ARG A 40 -17.10 2.48 6.60
N ASN A 41 -17.99 1.60 7.04
CA ASN A 41 -19.22 1.13 6.40
C ASN A 41 -19.04 0.42 5.05
N THR A 42 -17.82 -0.05 4.73
CA THR A 42 -17.50 -0.67 3.43
C THR A 42 -17.61 -2.20 3.44
N THR A 43 -17.48 -2.80 2.26
CA THR A 43 -17.56 -4.26 2.11
C THR A 43 -16.42 -4.95 2.83
N LEU A 44 -15.21 -4.38 2.79
CA LEU A 44 -14.05 -4.94 3.50
C LEU A 44 -14.29 -5.00 5.02
N GLU A 45 -14.74 -3.89 5.64
CA GLU A 45 -15.00 -3.85 7.09
C GLU A 45 -16.04 -4.91 7.50
N ARG A 46 -17.12 -5.06 6.72
CA ARG A 46 -18.15 -6.07 7.01
C ARG A 46 -17.59 -7.49 6.93
N LEU A 47 -16.75 -7.78 5.94
CA LEU A 47 -16.10 -9.08 5.80
C LEU A 47 -15.13 -9.35 6.95
N LEU A 48 -14.32 -8.37 7.33
CA LEU A 48 -13.38 -8.50 8.45
C LEU A 48 -14.13 -8.74 9.77
N ARG A 49 -15.21 -7.99 10.03
CA ARG A 49 -16.07 -8.17 11.21
C ARG A 49 -16.74 -9.54 11.21
N ALA A 50 -17.29 -9.98 10.09
CA ALA A 50 -17.97 -11.28 9.98
C ALA A 50 -17.03 -12.47 10.21
N ASN A 51 -15.73 -12.31 9.92
CA ASN A 51 -14.70 -13.34 10.12
C ASN A 51 -13.87 -13.12 11.40
N SER A 52 -14.26 -12.17 12.26
CA SER A 52 -13.54 -11.83 13.50
C SER A 52 -12.06 -11.49 13.31
N ILE A 53 -11.73 -10.86 12.18
CA ILE A 53 -10.36 -10.43 11.88
C ILE A 53 -10.11 -9.07 12.56
N PRO A 54 -9.05 -8.95 13.39
CA PRO A 54 -8.68 -7.67 14.01
C PRO A 54 -8.43 -6.60 12.94
N HIS A 55 -9.10 -5.46 13.07
CA HIS A 55 -8.94 -4.34 12.14
C HIS A 55 -9.24 -3.03 12.84
N GLN A 56 -8.66 -1.96 12.31
CA GLN A 56 -9.02 -0.59 12.65
C GLN A 56 -9.90 0.01 11.56
N VAL A 57 -10.81 0.90 11.94
CA VAL A 57 -11.70 1.57 11.01
C VAL A 57 -11.22 2.99 10.77
N PHE A 58 -11.11 3.40 9.51
CA PHE A 58 -10.75 4.78 9.14
C PHE A 58 -11.83 5.45 8.30
N GLU A 59 -11.88 6.78 8.36
CA GLU A 59 -12.76 7.60 7.51
C GLU A 59 -11.97 8.43 6.50
N THR A 60 -10.78 8.90 6.90
CA THR A 60 -9.92 9.77 6.11
C THR A 60 -8.47 9.26 6.16
N PHE A 61 -7.65 9.66 5.19
CA PHE A 61 -6.22 9.35 5.23
C PHE A 61 -5.47 10.02 6.39
N ALA A 62 -6.02 11.09 6.97
CA ALA A 62 -5.47 11.67 8.20
C ALA A 62 -5.55 10.66 9.34
N THR A 63 -6.69 9.99 9.53
CA THR A 63 -6.83 8.94 10.56
C THR A 63 -5.95 7.72 10.28
N VAL A 64 -5.63 7.44 9.01
CA VAL A 64 -4.66 6.39 8.64
C VAL A 64 -3.26 6.79 9.10
N LYS A 65 -2.84 8.03 8.78
CA LYS A 65 -1.54 8.56 9.18
C LYS A 65 -1.36 8.49 10.70
N ASP A 66 -2.32 8.98 11.48
CA ASP A 66 -2.23 9.02 12.94
C ASP A 66 -2.09 7.60 13.53
N ALA A 67 -2.81 6.62 12.97
CA ALA A 67 -2.73 5.22 13.42
C ALA A 67 -1.37 4.59 13.08
N VAL A 68 -0.83 4.90 11.90
CA VAL A 68 0.50 4.42 11.48
C VAL A 68 1.58 5.03 12.37
N GLU A 69 1.54 6.34 12.64
CA GLU A 69 2.52 7.01 13.48
C GLU A 69 2.51 6.46 14.92
N ALA A 70 1.32 6.24 15.49
CA ALA A 70 1.17 5.61 16.79
C ALA A 70 1.76 4.18 16.77
N TRP A 71 1.46 3.41 15.73
CA TRP A 71 1.95 2.04 15.61
C TRP A 71 3.47 1.97 15.49
N VAL A 72 4.07 2.80 14.63
CA VAL A 72 5.53 2.89 14.45
C VAL A 72 6.20 3.25 15.77
N ARG A 73 5.69 4.25 16.50
CA ARG A 73 6.25 4.65 17.80
C ARG A 73 6.27 3.49 18.80
N ASP A 74 5.22 2.68 18.82
CA ASP A 74 5.08 1.58 19.79
C ASP A 74 5.87 0.32 19.36
N HIS A 75 6.25 0.21 18.08
CA HIS A 75 6.88 -0.98 17.50
C HIS A 75 8.24 -0.72 16.84
N THR A 76 8.84 0.45 17.03
CA THR A 76 10.22 0.70 16.60
C THR A 76 11.13 -0.12 17.52
N PRO A 77 11.82 -1.17 17.02
CA PRO A 77 12.86 -1.80 17.81
C PRO A 77 13.91 -0.73 18.11
N GLU A 78 14.31 -0.60 19.38
CA GLU A 78 15.47 0.23 19.73
C GLU A 78 16.62 -0.25 18.86
N GLN A 79 17.00 0.58 17.89
CA GLN A 79 18.21 0.34 17.11
C GLN A 79 19.35 0.21 18.11
N PRO A 80 20.20 -0.84 18.06
CA PRO A 80 21.42 -0.82 18.83
C PRO A 80 22.16 0.47 18.44
N VAL A 81 22.36 1.34 19.43
CA VAL A 81 23.22 2.51 19.32
C VAL A 81 24.55 2.01 18.77
N GLU A 82 24.82 2.31 17.50
CA GLU A 82 26.19 2.23 17.00
C GLU A 82 27.00 3.19 17.86
N GLU A 83 27.84 2.59 18.70
CA GLU A 83 28.81 3.26 19.55
C GLU A 83 29.67 4.14 18.64
N THR A 84 29.56 5.45 18.81
CA THR A 84 30.31 6.46 18.10
C THR A 84 31.80 6.17 18.20
N LEU A 85 32.43 5.76 17.09
CA LEU A 85 33.87 5.94 16.95
C LEU A 85 34.11 7.44 16.71
N ASP A 86 34.56 8.08 17.78
CA ASP A 86 35.03 9.45 17.89
C ASP A 86 36.30 9.62 17.03
N GLU A 87 36.13 9.87 15.73
CA GLU A 87 37.23 10.28 14.84
C GLU A 87 37.40 11.80 14.91
N ASN A 88 38.09 12.24 15.97
CA ASN A 88 38.79 13.52 15.98
C ASN A 88 39.98 13.46 15.01
N GLU A 89 39.79 13.79 13.73
CA GLU A 89 40.89 14.22 12.86
C GLU A 89 40.45 15.35 11.91
N ASP A 90 40.75 16.59 12.30
CA ASP A 90 41.09 17.67 11.38
C ASP A 90 42.59 17.92 11.63
N PRO A 91 43.44 17.91 10.59
CA PRO A 91 43.75 19.19 9.94
C PRO A 91 44.01 19.12 8.42
N SER A 92 43.35 20.04 7.72
CA SER A 92 43.96 21.02 6.79
C SER A 92 44.31 20.68 5.31
N SER A 93 43.93 21.68 4.50
CA SER A 93 44.64 22.35 3.39
C SER A 93 44.75 21.70 2.00
N ASP A 94 44.07 22.38 1.06
CA ASP A 94 44.51 22.83 -0.27
C ASP A 94 45.21 21.83 -1.23
N ASP A 95 44.54 21.49 -2.34
CA ASP A 95 45.19 21.56 -3.66
C ASP A 95 44.17 21.66 -4.82
N VAL A 96 44.55 22.43 -5.84
CA VAL A 96 43.75 22.90 -6.97
C VAL A 96 44.15 22.14 -8.24
N THR A 97 43.19 21.52 -8.94
CA THR A 97 43.26 21.20 -10.40
C THR A 97 41.81 21.09 -10.90
N ASP A 98 41.25 22.01 -11.71
CA ASP A 98 41.43 22.30 -13.14
C ASP A 98 41.51 21.05 -14.05
N GLY A 99 40.56 20.92 -14.99
CA GLY A 99 40.64 19.89 -16.02
C GLY A 99 39.34 19.40 -16.67
N THR A 100 38.78 20.24 -17.53
CA THR A 100 38.20 19.90 -18.86
C THR A 100 37.04 18.90 -19.00
N GLY A 101 35.98 19.39 -19.65
CA GLY A 101 34.76 18.66 -19.96
C GLY A 101 34.93 17.47 -20.89
N THR A 102 33.91 16.61 -20.85
CA THR A 102 33.62 15.66 -21.92
C THR A 102 32.12 15.79 -22.20
N GLU A 103 31.82 16.22 -23.42
CA GLU A 103 30.46 16.35 -23.94
C GLU A 103 29.95 14.93 -24.20
N GLU A 104 28.97 14.47 -23.41
CA GLU A 104 28.24 13.25 -23.74
C GLU A 104 27.03 13.60 -24.60
N GLU A 105 27.17 13.19 -25.86
CA GLU A 105 26.20 13.20 -26.95
C GLU A 105 24.89 12.52 -26.52
N TYR A 106 23.81 13.28 -26.44
CA TYR A 106 22.47 12.74 -26.30
C TYR A 106 22.04 12.15 -27.65
N GLN A 107 21.98 10.82 -27.74
CA GLN A 107 21.24 10.15 -28.81
C GLN A 107 19.75 10.20 -28.48
N GLU A 108 19.01 10.96 -29.29
CA GLU A 108 17.56 10.87 -29.39
C GLU A 108 17.20 9.49 -29.93
N VAL A 109 16.63 8.64 -29.08
CA VAL A 109 15.92 7.43 -29.51
C VAL A 109 14.46 7.80 -29.75
N ASP A 110 14.12 7.96 -31.03
CA ASP A 110 12.74 8.00 -31.52
C ASP A 110 12.02 6.70 -31.16
N ASN A 111 11.30 6.73 -30.04
CA ASN A 111 10.39 5.65 -29.66
C ASN A 111 9.03 5.90 -30.32
N ASP A 112 8.93 5.48 -31.58
CA ASP A 112 7.68 5.35 -32.34
C ASP A 112 6.88 4.17 -31.77
N ASN A 113 6.11 4.43 -30.71
CA ASN A 113 5.09 3.50 -30.22
C ASN A 113 3.75 3.85 -30.87
N GLY A 114 3.63 3.38 -32.10
CA GLY A 114 2.44 2.86 -32.77
C GLY A 114 1.11 3.03 -32.03
N ALA A 115 0.27 3.86 -32.63
CA ALA A 115 -1.15 3.94 -32.39
C ALA A 115 -1.81 2.55 -32.37
N ILE A 116 -2.32 2.13 -31.20
CA ILE A 116 -3.34 1.08 -31.13
C ILE A 116 -4.71 1.72 -31.28
N ASP A 117 -5.26 1.50 -32.48
CA ASP A 117 -6.61 1.73 -32.94
C ASP A 117 -7.63 1.07 -31.99
N ALA A 118 -8.19 1.86 -31.06
CA ALA A 118 -9.31 1.44 -30.23
C ALA A 118 -10.61 1.63 -31.02
N GLY A 119 -10.91 0.68 -31.90
CA GLY A 119 -12.20 0.60 -32.57
C GLY A 119 -13.37 0.43 -31.59
N PRO A 120 -14.52 1.10 -31.80
CA PRO A 120 -15.69 0.94 -30.94
C PRO A 120 -16.40 -0.39 -31.25
N GLY A 121 -16.11 -1.41 -30.44
CA GLY A 121 -16.86 -2.67 -30.41
C GLY A 121 -18.29 -2.44 -29.91
N SER A 122 -19.23 -2.39 -30.85
CA SER A 122 -20.67 -2.35 -30.61
C SER A 122 -21.23 -3.69 -30.12
N THR A 123 -22.41 -3.60 -29.51
CA THR A 123 -23.42 -4.68 -29.28
C THR A 123 -23.16 -5.57 -28.05
N SER A 124 -24.13 -6.01 -27.26
CA SER A 124 -25.60 -6.00 -27.35
C SER A 124 -26.20 -6.23 -25.96
N SER A 125 -27.45 -5.81 -25.83
CA SER A 125 -28.39 -5.97 -24.73
C SER A 125 -28.52 -7.42 -24.23
N SER A 126 -28.72 -7.60 -22.93
CA SER A 126 -29.65 -8.63 -22.45
C SER A 126 -30.27 -8.25 -21.11
N SER A 127 -31.60 -8.11 -21.17
CA SER A 127 -32.56 -8.02 -20.09
C SER A 127 -32.70 -9.37 -19.38
N SER A 128 -32.73 -9.35 -18.05
CA SER A 128 -33.42 -10.39 -17.27
C SER A 128 -34.09 -9.76 -16.05
N ALA A 129 -35.39 -9.58 -16.17
CA ALA A 129 -36.29 -9.37 -15.05
C ALA A 129 -36.27 -10.63 -14.16
N PHE A 130 -36.08 -10.46 -12.85
CA PHE A 130 -36.39 -11.47 -11.86
C PHE A 130 -37.69 -11.06 -11.17
N SER A 131 -38.74 -11.84 -11.44
CA SER A 131 -40.03 -11.78 -10.80
C SER A 131 -40.05 -12.59 -9.51
N SER A 132 -40.76 -12.05 -8.50
CA SER A 132 -41.51 -12.77 -7.45
C SER A 132 -40.64 -13.55 -6.42
N SER A 133 -40.99 -13.77 -5.17
CA SER A 133 -42.26 -13.81 -4.45
C SER A 133 -41.97 -13.95 -2.94
N SER A 134 -42.99 -13.68 -2.12
CA SER A 134 -43.27 -14.31 -0.81
C SER A 134 -42.70 -13.65 0.45
N ALA A 135 -43.59 -12.95 1.14
CA ALA A 135 -43.53 -12.66 2.57
C ALA A 135 -43.82 -13.91 3.42
N PRO A 136 -43.18 -14.08 4.58
CA PRO A 136 -43.71 -14.94 5.64
C PRO A 136 -44.50 -14.12 6.69
N SER A 137 -45.72 -14.57 6.92
CA SER A 137 -46.62 -14.21 8.02
C SER A 137 -46.27 -15.03 9.26
N PHE A 138 -46.01 -14.38 10.37
CA PHE A 138 -46.06 -14.94 11.73
C PHE A 138 -46.66 -13.84 12.60
N GLY A 139 -47.79 -13.99 13.28
CA GLY A 139 -48.26 -15.16 14.01
C GLY A 139 -48.40 -14.69 15.47
N ASN A 140 -49.57 -14.16 15.80
CA ASN A 140 -49.91 -13.64 17.12
C ASN A 140 -50.11 -14.80 18.11
N PRO A 141 -49.52 -14.81 19.31
CA PRO A 141 -50.04 -15.59 20.41
C PRO A 141 -50.79 -14.70 21.40
N SER A 142 -52.11 -14.89 21.46
CA SER A 142 -52.93 -14.52 22.61
C SER A 142 -52.69 -15.53 23.74
N VAL A 143 -52.30 -15.06 24.92
CA VAL A 143 -52.72 -15.60 26.22
C VAL A 143 -52.81 -14.43 27.20
#